data_AF-E6Q541-F1
#
_entry.id   AF-E6Q541-F1
#
_cell.length_a   1.000
_cell.length_b   1.000
_cell.length_c   1.000
_cell.angle_alpha   90.00
_cell.angle_beta   90.00
_cell.angle_gamma   90.00
#
_symmetry.space_group_name_H-M   'P 1'
#
loop_
_entity.id
_entity.type
_entity.pdbx_description
1 polymer ?
#
loop_
_entity_poly.entity_id
_entity_poly.type
_entity_poly.pdbx_seq_one_letter_code
_entity_poly.pdbx_strand_id
1 'polypeptide(L)'
;MDPTTARALHVKNLGTIPTILLGQLGVSSAHQGKGVGSALLRDALRRALHVALSIGAVAALTDPIDDAAAAFYRKYGFRPLPKQEPRLLIPTSQLARYNHDIVSAFKNRSSAIEIPYGPQNFSA
;
A
#
# COMPACT_ATOMS: atom_id res chain seq x y z
N MET A 1 3.71 -32.21 -22.52
CA MET A 1 4.32 -31.33 -21.51
C MET A 1 4.02 -31.91 -20.14
N ASP A 2 5.03 -32.08 -19.28
CA ASP A 2 4.89 -32.70 -17.96
C ASP A 2 4.28 -31.71 -16.93
N PRO A 3 3.27 -32.12 -16.13
CA PRO A 3 2.65 -31.28 -15.09
C PRO A 3 3.64 -30.73 -14.04
N THR A 4 4.77 -31.40 -13.83
CA THR A 4 5.81 -30.95 -12.89
C THR A 4 6.57 -29.73 -13.41
N THR A 5 6.66 -29.59 -14.73
CA THR A 5 7.29 -28.43 -15.40
C THR A 5 6.40 -27.18 -15.35
N ALA A 6 5.07 -27.33 -15.17
CA ALA A 6 4.16 -26.19 -15.04
C ALA A 6 4.29 -25.43 -13.70
N ARG A 7 4.83 -26.05 -12.64
CA ARG A 7 5.13 -25.34 -11.37
C ARG A 7 6.39 -24.47 -11.44
N ALA A 8 7.21 -24.64 -12.47
CA ALA A 8 8.35 -23.80 -12.78
C ALA A 8 8.00 -22.64 -13.74
N LEU A 9 6.71 -22.40 -13.99
CA LEU A 9 6.26 -21.20 -14.70
C LEU A 9 6.57 -19.96 -13.86
N HIS A 10 7.60 -19.25 -14.31
CA HIS A 10 7.65 -17.79 -14.35
C HIS A 10 8.04 -17.01 -13.10
N VAL A 11 8.53 -17.65 -12.03
CA VAL A 11 9.11 -16.95 -10.86
C VAL A 11 10.57 -16.53 -11.12
N LYS A 12 10.90 -16.07 -12.34
CA LYS A 12 12.28 -15.69 -12.72
C LYS A 12 12.51 -14.17 -12.69
N ASN A 13 11.53 -13.40 -12.21
CA ASN A 13 11.60 -11.94 -12.09
C ASN A 13 10.89 -11.39 -10.83
N LEU A 14 11.16 -11.95 -9.65
CA LEU A 14 10.76 -11.36 -8.35
C LEU A 14 11.62 -10.14 -7.96
N GLY A 15 12.19 -9.42 -8.93
CA GLY A 15 13.11 -8.31 -8.69
C GLY A 15 12.43 -7.01 -8.26
N THR A 16 11.11 -6.98 -8.17
CA THR A 16 10.33 -5.79 -7.79
C THR A 16 9.78 -5.92 -6.38
N ILE A 17 10.11 -4.93 -5.55
CA ILE A 17 9.55 -4.81 -4.21
C ILE A 17 8.13 -4.24 -4.33
N PRO A 18 7.08 -4.93 -3.85
CA PRO A 18 5.70 -4.47 -4.00
C PRO A 18 5.47 -3.20 -3.17
N THR A 19 5.05 -2.13 -3.85
CA THR A 19 4.81 -0.81 -3.26
C THR A 19 3.55 -0.19 -3.82
N ILE A 20 2.98 0.78 -3.10
CA ILE A 20 1.79 1.53 -3.50
C ILE A 20 2.21 2.95 -3.85
N LEU A 21 1.96 3.41 -5.06
CA LEU A 21 2.25 4.81 -5.44
C LEU A 21 1.05 5.72 -5.14
N LEU A 22 1.25 6.75 -4.33
CA LEU A 22 0.36 7.89 -4.23
C LEU A 22 0.65 8.82 -5.41
N GLY A 23 -0.13 8.67 -6.49
CA GLY A 23 0.15 9.35 -7.76
C GLY A 23 0.05 10.87 -7.67
N GLN A 24 -1.12 11.39 -7.24
CA GLN A 24 -1.36 12.83 -7.18
C GLN A 24 -2.23 13.18 -5.97
N LEU A 25 -1.93 14.32 -5.36
CA LEU A 25 -2.70 14.91 -4.27
C LEU A 25 -2.75 16.42 -4.48
N GLY A 26 -3.94 16.95 -4.70
CA GLY A 26 -4.17 18.37 -4.94
C GLY A 26 -5.31 18.91 -4.08
N VAL A 27 -5.21 20.19 -3.73
CA VAL A 27 -6.27 20.93 -3.04
C VAL A 27 -6.52 22.21 -3.81
N SER A 28 -7.80 22.48 -4.12
CA SER A 28 -8.23 23.75 -4.71
C SER A 28 -7.69 24.93 -3.90
N SER A 29 -7.19 25.98 -4.56
CA SER A 29 -6.59 27.16 -3.91
C SER A 29 -7.50 27.80 -2.86
N ALA A 30 -8.82 27.83 -3.10
CA ALA A 30 -9.82 28.37 -2.15
C ALA A 30 -9.93 27.56 -0.83
N HIS A 31 -9.36 26.35 -0.80
CA HIS A 31 -9.46 25.39 0.29
C HIS A 31 -8.09 25.03 0.90
N GLN A 32 -7.01 25.63 0.41
CA GLN A 32 -5.68 25.47 1.00
C GLN A 32 -5.63 26.10 2.40
N GLY A 33 -4.73 25.61 3.25
CA GLY A 33 -4.60 26.05 4.65
C GLY A 33 -5.71 25.57 5.60
N LYS A 34 -6.82 25.01 5.09
CA LYS A 34 -7.98 24.56 5.89
C LYS A 34 -7.90 23.08 6.32
N GLY A 35 -6.73 22.44 6.20
CA GLY A 35 -6.55 21.03 6.57
C GLY A 35 -7.08 20.00 5.57
N VAL A 36 -7.64 20.41 4.42
CA VAL A 36 -8.20 19.49 3.41
C VAL A 36 -7.14 18.50 2.89
N GLY A 37 -5.96 18.99 2.50
CA GLY A 37 -4.88 18.10 2.02
C GLY A 37 -4.43 17.09 3.06
N SER A 38 -4.48 17.47 4.34
CA SER A 38 -4.17 16.59 5.47
C SER A 38 -5.21 15.47 5.61
N ALA A 39 -6.49 15.81 5.47
CA ALA A 39 -7.58 14.83 5.49
C ALA A 39 -7.50 13.87 4.30
N LEU A 40 -7.27 14.39 3.09
CA LEU A 40 -7.10 13.58 1.88
C LEU A 40 -5.91 12.62 1.99
N LEU A 41 -4.76 13.09 2.48
CA LEU A 41 -3.59 12.23 2.67
C LEU A 41 -3.88 11.10 3.68
N ARG A 42 -4.55 11.41 4.80
CA ARG A 42 -4.92 10.38 5.78
C ARG A 42 -5.86 9.33 5.17
N ASP A 43 -6.86 9.74 4.40
CA ASP A 43 -7.76 8.80 3.70
C ASP A 43 -6.99 7.91 2.72
N ALA A 44 -6.10 8.50 1.92
CA ALA A 44 -5.26 7.77 0.98
C ALA A 44 -4.35 6.74 1.68
N LEU A 45 -3.72 7.12 2.81
CA LEU A 45 -2.88 6.22 3.60
C LEU A 45 -3.66 5.07 4.24
N ARG A 46 -4.90 5.31 4.69
CA ARG A 46 -5.79 4.26 5.21
C ARG A 46 -6.12 3.24 4.14
N ARG A 47 -6.46 3.70 2.92
CA ARG A 47 -6.71 2.82 1.76
C ARG A 47 -5.46 2.05 1.37
N ALA A 48 -4.29 2.71 1.33
CA ALA A 48 -3.03 2.07 1.04
C ALA A 48 -2.70 0.96 2.06
N LEU A 49 -2.93 1.18 3.35
CA LEU A 49 -2.75 0.16 4.38
C LEU A 49 -3.70 -1.03 4.18
N HIS A 50 -4.98 -0.77 3.86
CA HIS A 50 -5.94 -1.85 3.61
C HIS A 50 -5.52 -2.76 2.44
N VAL A 51 -5.05 -2.16 1.35
CA VAL A 51 -4.48 -2.89 0.20
C VAL A 51 -3.23 -3.65 0.64
N ALA A 52 -2.31 -2.99 1.34
CA ALA A 52 -1.06 -3.61 1.78
C ALA A 52 -1.26 -4.82 2.70
N LEU A 53 -2.29 -4.79 3.56
CA LEU A 53 -2.66 -5.94 4.40
C LEU A 53 -3.31 -7.07 3.60
N SER A 54 -4.13 -6.73 2.61
CA SER A 54 -4.90 -7.72 1.83
C SER A 54 -4.06 -8.46 0.79
N ILE A 55 -3.21 -7.75 0.05
CA ILE A 55 -2.46 -8.33 -1.10
C ILE A 55 -0.93 -8.24 -0.94
N GLY A 56 -0.45 -7.59 0.12
CA GLY A 56 0.98 -7.41 0.38
C GLY A 56 1.59 -6.19 -0.32
N ALA A 57 2.04 -5.22 0.46
CA ALA A 57 2.92 -4.14 0.01
C ALA A 57 3.79 -3.63 1.17
N VAL A 58 5.05 -3.30 0.90
CA VAL A 58 6.00 -2.96 1.99
C VAL A 58 6.05 -1.46 2.31
N ALA A 59 5.62 -0.60 1.38
CA ALA A 59 5.62 0.84 1.54
C ALA A 59 4.62 1.53 0.61
N ALA A 60 4.20 2.73 1.00
CA ALA A 60 3.62 3.71 0.10
C ALA A 60 4.70 4.70 -0.36
N LEU A 61 4.70 5.06 -1.64
CA LEU A 61 5.63 5.96 -2.30
C LEU A 61 4.89 7.21 -2.79
N THR A 62 5.61 8.31 -2.97
CA THR A 62 5.12 9.50 -3.67
C THR A 62 6.29 10.21 -4.35
N ASP A 63 5.99 10.90 -5.45
CA ASP A 63 6.93 11.75 -6.17
C ASP A 63 6.47 13.21 -6.00
N PRO A 64 6.96 13.96 -5.00
CA PRO A 64 6.57 15.35 -4.79
C PRO A 64 6.96 16.21 -5.98
N ILE A 65 6.09 17.14 -6.37
CA ILE A 65 6.33 18.05 -7.51
C ILE A 65 7.32 19.17 -7.15
N ASP A 66 7.40 19.55 -5.87
CA ASP A 66 8.27 20.60 -5.36
C ASP A 66 8.63 20.38 -3.88
N ASP A 67 9.50 21.25 -3.35
CA ASP A 67 9.95 21.20 -1.96
C ASP A 67 8.83 21.45 -0.95
N ALA A 68 7.81 22.23 -1.32
CA ALA A 68 6.64 22.48 -0.47
C ALA A 68 5.81 21.20 -0.28
N ALA A 69 5.58 20.45 -1.36
CA ALA A 69 4.95 19.14 -1.33
C ALA A 69 5.83 18.14 -0.57
N ALA A 70 7.15 18.13 -0.79
CA ALA A 70 8.05 17.25 -0.05
C ALA A 70 8.01 17.52 1.46
N ALA A 71 8.03 18.78 1.87
CA ALA A 71 7.87 19.20 3.26
C ALA A 71 6.50 18.83 3.83
N PHE A 72 5.44 18.95 3.04
CA PHE A 72 4.10 18.48 3.42
C PHE A 72 4.09 16.99 3.74
N TYR A 73 4.60 16.13 2.85
CA TYR A 73 4.64 14.68 3.07
C TYR A 73 5.52 14.28 4.25
N ARG A 74 6.68 14.92 4.44
CA ARG A 74 7.60 14.65 5.56
C ARG A 74 6.93 14.82 6.93
N LYS A 75 5.97 15.75 7.08
CA LYS A 75 5.18 15.93 8.31
C LYS A 75 4.36 14.69 8.68
N TYR A 76 4.05 13.83 7.71
CA TYR A 76 3.30 12.58 7.90
C TYR A 76 4.21 11.36 8.06
N GLY A 77 5.52 11.58 8.20
CA GLY A 77 6.50 10.53 8.41
C GLY A 77 7.01 9.86 7.13
N PHE A 78 6.73 10.45 5.96
CA PHE A 78 7.44 10.11 4.73
C PHE A 78 8.91 10.50 4.84
N ARG A 79 9.78 9.70 4.22
CA ARG A 79 11.24 9.89 4.25
C ARG A 79 11.80 9.72 2.84
N PRO A 80 12.94 10.35 2.51
CA PRO A 80 13.60 10.15 1.23
C PRO A 80 13.85 8.66 0.95
N LEU A 81 13.60 8.24 -0.29
CA LEU A 81 14.04 6.93 -0.77
C LEU A 81 15.52 7.03 -1.13
N PRO A 82 16.42 6.29 -0.46
CA PRO A 82 17.86 6.41 -0.70
C PRO A 82 18.19 6.19 -2.18
N LYS A 83 19.04 7.06 -2.73
CA LYS A 83 19.50 7.03 -4.13
C LYS A 83 18.40 7.26 -5.18
N GLN A 84 17.19 7.66 -4.78
CA GLN A 84 16.07 7.93 -5.70
C GLN A 84 15.34 9.24 -5.37
N GLU A 85 16.05 10.23 -4.81
CA GLU A 85 15.47 11.56 -4.58
C GLU A 85 14.97 12.18 -5.90
N PRO A 86 13.84 12.92 -5.90
CA PRO A 86 13.08 13.43 -4.74
C PRO A 86 12.02 12.46 -4.18
N ARG A 87 11.97 11.20 -4.64
CA ARG A 87 10.96 10.24 -4.21
C ARG A 87 10.97 10.05 -2.70
N LEU A 88 9.79 10.02 -2.11
CA LEU A 88 9.59 9.75 -0.69
C LEU A 88 8.85 8.43 -0.50
N LEU A 89 9.07 7.80 0.66
CA LEU A 89 8.40 6.57 1.08
C LEU A 89 7.91 6.66 2.53
N ILE A 90 6.85 5.92 2.84
CA ILE A 90 6.46 5.57 4.20
C ILE A 90 6.26 4.04 4.31
N PRO A 91 6.96 3.33 5.22
CA PRO A 91 6.80 1.90 5.35
C PRO A 91 5.40 1.51 5.82
N THR A 92 4.85 0.40 5.33
CA THR A 92 3.55 -0.13 5.77
C THR A 92 3.53 -0.39 7.28
N SER A 93 4.66 -0.83 7.84
CA SER A 93 4.81 -1.00 9.30
C SER A 93 4.65 0.31 10.07
N GLN A 94 5.05 1.43 9.50
CA GLN A 94 4.85 2.75 10.10
C GLN A 94 3.38 3.20 9.95
N LEU A 95 2.76 2.96 8.79
CA LEU A 95 1.32 3.22 8.59
C LEU A 95 0.43 2.44 9.57
N ALA A 96 0.77 1.16 9.79
CA ALA A 96 0.07 0.28 10.72
C ALA A 96 0.08 0.81 12.17
N ARG A 97 1.16 1.48 12.60
CA ARG A 97 1.25 2.09 13.94
C ARG A 97 0.24 3.22 14.14
N TYR A 98 -0.05 3.99 13.11
CA TYR A 98 -1.00 5.12 13.19
C TYR A 98 -2.46 4.71 12.96
N ASN A 99 -2.71 3.49 12.48
CA ASN A 99 -4.05 3.00 12.10
C ASN A 99 -4.34 1.65 12.76
N HIS A 100 -4.18 1.61 14.08
CA HIS A 100 -4.36 0.39 14.88
C HIS A 100 -5.75 -0.23 14.67
N ASP A 101 -6.79 0.60 14.49
CA ASP A 101 -8.16 0.18 14.17
C ASP A 101 -8.24 -0.68 12.90
N ILE A 102 -7.56 -0.28 11.82
CA ILE A 102 -7.53 -1.03 10.56
C ILE A 102 -6.82 -2.38 10.75
N VAL A 103 -5.71 -2.38 11.49
CA VAL A 103 -4.93 -3.59 11.76
C VAL A 103 -5.72 -4.58 12.62
N SER A 104 -6.40 -4.11 13.67
CA SER A 104 -7.26 -4.93 14.51
C SER A 104 -8.42 -5.54 13.72
N ALA A 105 -9.07 -4.75 12.87
CA ALA A 105 -10.15 -5.25 12.02
C ALA A 105 -9.68 -6.32 11.04
N PHE A 106 -8.48 -6.18 10.47
CA PHE A 106 -7.89 -7.18 9.58
C PHE A 106 -7.60 -8.50 10.32
N LYS A 107 -6.98 -8.43 11.51
CA LYS A 107 -6.67 -9.62 12.33
C LYS A 107 -7.94 -10.39 12.72
N ASN A 108 -9.03 -9.70 13.06
CA ASN A 108 -10.31 -10.34 13.39
C ASN A 108 -10.99 -11.04 12.20
N ARG A 109 -10.64 -10.67 10.96
CA ARG A 109 -11.19 -11.32 9.74
C ARG A 109 -10.38 -12.53 9.30
N SER A 110 -9.11 -12.64 9.69
CA SER A 110 -8.27 -13.81 9.36
C SER A 110 -8.71 -15.10 10.06
N SER A 111 -9.47 -15.02 11.16
CA SER A 111 -10.12 -16.17 11.80
C SER A 111 -11.37 -16.68 11.07
N ALA A 112 -11.82 -16.00 10.01
CA ALA A 112 -13.00 -16.37 9.22
C ALA A 112 -12.67 -16.75 7.76
N ILE A 113 -11.41 -17.10 7.47
CA ILE A 113 -11.07 -17.70 6.16
C ILE A 113 -11.44 -19.18 6.21
N GLU A 114 -12.74 -19.50 6.23
CA GLU A 114 -13.21 -20.77 5.68
C GLU A 114 -12.99 -20.68 4.17
N ILE A 115 -12.05 -21.47 3.65
CA ILE A 115 -11.85 -21.62 2.22
C ILE A 115 -13.00 -22.52 1.72
N PRO A 116 -13.96 -22.03 0.91
CA PRO A 116 -15.12 -22.81 0.50
C PRO A 116 -14.80 -23.73 -0.70
N TYR A 117 -13.53 -24.10 -0.90
CA TYR A 117 -13.12 -25.05 -1.92
C TYR A 117 -12.95 -26.43 -1.29
N GLY A 118 -14.07 -27.05 -0.94
CA GLY A 118 -14.15 -28.51 -0.84
C GLY A 118 -14.01 -29.15 -2.24
N PRO A 119 -13.56 -30.41 -2.34
CA PRO A 119 -13.38 -31.06 -3.63
C PRO A 119 -14.73 -31.15 -4.36
N GLN A 120 -14.86 -30.40 -5.45
CA GLN A 120 -15.99 -30.55 -6.37
C GLN A 120 -15.75 -31.83 -7.15
N ASN A 121 -16.46 -32.90 -6.78
CA ASN A 121 -16.48 -34.15 -7.53
C ASN A 121 -17.09 -33.88 -8.90
N PHE A 122 -16.25 -33.77 -9.93
CA PHE A 122 -16.69 -33.87 -11.31
C PHE A 122 -16.91 -35.35 -11.62
N SER A 123 -18.17 -35.77 -11.64
CA SER A 123 -18.56 -37.03 -12.28
C SER A 123 -18.30 -36.92 -13.78
N ALA A 124 -17.71 -37.98 -14.33
CA ALA A 124 -17.46 -38.20 -15.76
C ALA A 124 -18.75 -38.24 -16.59
#